data_AF-A0A258E674-F1
#
_entry.id   AF-A0A258E674-F1
#
_cell.length_a   1.000
_cell.length_b   1.000
_cell.length_c   1.000
_cell.angle_alpha   90.00
_cell.angle_beta   90.00
_cell.angle_gamma   90.00
#
_symmetry.space_group_name_H-M   'P 1'
#
loop_
_entity.id
_entity.type
_entity.pdbx_description
1 polymer ?
#
loop_
_entity_poly.entity_id
_entity_poly.type
_entity_poly.pdbx_seq_one_letter_code
_entity_poly.pdbx_strand_id
1 'polypeptide(L)'
;ISAASALSTVGFQGQPDVVLVAQGLEDGLAGVSAADVAVAFRSLLDTARGKRLEVIVAGPIPQAADPEEASLALTRGPSSVLREASARADVIFSDLGDLSRLIETPPGAKGADQIFPALMQEYQSLLNLLPSQGVMTPTTGMHAEMGRILFQDVMQGAPSVPWKISAAKATLAGQGQLKLEFELANTRRDPLNVTLLPLVPAGLKPKDTNPEIQLAAGAKQTVQLTYAITDTRYLPLTDGEMRLPVLVIAGKQSRIEDIVVPLRPFSITWNARAAFNQEAEFSPELEIENSTGSSLSASWESNWGGKSQEGKIALEADGSEVLKLALPLPAEGRLPLRRVLPLKLALNSNGVRQIFDRDIEITRNMGLKESVPLTAADGPAALRITGKAADGDATVDPIAPWAFGSGYAAVFESKEIQASLSSSAGGGRRLTITLPKSYLYRHEWALGNGNSQLGLNVRFNGGGRDYFLTRSRRQGDDAESLSVLELTDKPTQRWTVRVE
;
A
#
# COMPACT_ATOMS: atom_id res chain seq x y z
N ILE A 1 10.66 -6.49 -4.49
CA ILE A 1 10.28 -6.93 -5.87
C ILE A 1 8.76 -6.79 -6.04
N SER A 2 8.27 -6.00 -7.01
CA SER A 2 6.82 -5.91 -7.28
C SER A 2 6.30 -7.13 -8.03
N ALA A 3 5.02 -7.48 -7.86
CA ALA A 3 4.40 -8.64 -8.50
C ALA A 3 4.50 -8.60 -10.04
N ALA A 4 4.32 -7.41 -10.65
CA ALA A 4 4.50 -7.21 -12.08
C ALA A 4 5.93 -7.52 -12.54
N SER A 5 6.93 -7.15 -11.73
CA SER A 5 8.33 -7.47 -12.00
C SER A 5 8.57 -8.98 -11.96
N ALA A 6 8.07 -9.68 -10.94
CA ALA A 6 8.21 -11.14 -10.81
C ALA A 6 7.55 -11.90 -11.98
N LEU A 7 6.36 -11.44 -12.40
CA LEU A 7 5.65 -12.00 -13.55
C LEU A 7 6.45 -11.86 -14.85
N SER A 8 6.99 -10.66 -15.09
CA SER A 8 7.75 -10.37 -16.32
C SER A 8 9.06 -11.14 -16.47
N THR A 9 9.61 -11.66 -15.37
CA THR A 9 10.99 -12.15 -15.31
C THR A 9 11.11 -13.65 -15.13
N VAL A 10 10.29 -14.25 -14.26
CA VAL A 10 10.26 -15.70 -14.01
C VAL A 10 9.01 -16.29 -14.63
N GLY A 11 7.86 -15.62 -14.45
CA GLY A 11 6.58 -16.10 -14.94
C GLY A 11 6.56 -16.33 -16.46
N PHE A 12 7.24 -15.48 -17.24
CA PHE A 12 7.25 -15.61 -18.71
C PHE A 12 8.31 -16.55 -19.28
N GLN A 13 9.28 -17.02 -18.49
CA GLN A 13 10.32 -17.92 -19.01
C GLN A 13 9.74 -19.25 -19.50
N GLY A 14 8.62 -19.68 -18.90
CA GLY A 14 7.91 -20.89 -19.30
C GLY A 14 6.90 -20.73 -20.44
N GLN A 15 6.72 -19.52 -20.99
CA GLN A 15 5.62 -19.19 -21.92
C GLN A 15 4.26 -19.76 -21.44
N PRO A 16 3.82 -19.43 -20.20
CA PRO A 16 2.59 -19.98 -19.67
C PRO A 16 1.38 -19.51 -20.48
N ASP A 17 0.28 -20.25 -20.44
CA ASP A 17 -1.03 -19.78 -20.89
C ASP A 17 -1.80 -19.09 -19.74
N VAL A 18 -1.56 -19.54 -18.50
CA VAL A 18 -2.24 -19.08 -17.28
C VAL A 18 -1.23 -18.68 -16.21
N VAL A 19 -1.50 -17.59 -15.53
CA VAL A 19 -0.70 -17.06 -14.42
C VAL A 19 -1.54 -17.01 -13.16
N LEU A 20 -1.07 -17.68 -12.11
CA LEU A 20 -1.58 -17.50 -10.75
C LEU A 20 -0.82 -16.37 -10.04
N VAL A 21 -1.54 -15.37 -9.54
CA VAL A 21 -0.96 -14.22 -8.83
C VAL A 21 -1.43 -14.24 -7.38
N ALA A 22 -0.53 -14.58 -6.46
CA ALA A 22 -0.74 -14.40 -5.03
C ALA A 22 -0.09 -13.08 -4.57
N GLN A 23 -0.89 -12.12 -4.13
CA GLN A 23 -0.44 -10.78 -3.72
C GLN A 23 -1.25 -10.28 -2.51
N GLY A 24 -0.72 -9.31 -1.75
CA GLY A 24 -1.47 -8.56 -0.74
C GLY A 24 -1.04 -8.80 0.71
N LEU A 25 -0.30 -9.88 0.99
CA LEU A 25 0.16 -10.17 2.35
C LEU A 25 1.19 -9.13 2.83
N GLU A 26 2.29 -8.99 2.10
CA GLU A 26 3.34 -8.01 2.40
C GLU A 26 2.83 -6.57 2.28
N ASP A 27 1.90 -6.33 1.34
CA ASP A 27 1.26 -5.02 1.19
C ASP A 27 0.48 -4.64 2.46
N GLY A 28 -0.27 -5.59 3.04
CA GLY A 28 -1.02 -5.38 4.28
C GLY A 28 -0.12 -5.24 5.50
N LEU A 29 0.92 -6.08 5.61
CA LEU A 29 1.91 -6.02 6.70
C LEU A 29 2.71 -4.71 6.70
N ALA A 30 3.05 -4.21 5.51
CA ALA A 30 3.78 -2.95 5.35
C ALA A 30 2.86 -1.71 5.40
N GLY A 31 1.54 -1.88 5.50
CA GLY A 31 0.59 -0.76 5.50
C GLY A 31 0.56 0.01 4.18
N VAL A 32 0.79 -0.67 3.05
CA VAL A 32 0.75 -0.07 1.72
C VAL A 32 -0.67 0.47 1.46
N SER A 33 -0.75 1.66 0.88
CA SER A 33 -2.05 2.29 0.60
C SER A 33 -2.85 1.49 -0.44
N ALA A 34 -4.18 1.51 -0.32
CA ALA A 34 -5.08 0.85 -1.26
C ALA A 34 -4.83 1.28 -2.72
N ALA A 35 -4.59 2.57 -2.93
CA ALA A 35 -4.27 3.12 -4.24
C ALA A 35 -2.96 2.56 -4.82
N ASP A 36 -1.91 2.43 -4.01
CA ASP A 36 -0.63 1.88 -4.47
C ASP A 36 -0.77 0.40 -4.83
N VAL A 37 -1.52 -0.38 -4.04
CA VAL A 37 -1.86 -1.78 -4.36
C VAL A 37 -2.62 -1.87 -5.68
N ALA A 38 -3.66 -1.03 -5.87
CA ALA A 38 -4.48 -1.01 -7.08
C ALA A 38 -3.63 -0.73 -8.34
N VAL A 39 -2.70 0.21 -8.23
CA VAL A 39 -1.81 0.59 -9.32
C VAL A 39 -0.83 -0.52 -9.66
N ALA A 40 -0.16 -1.08 -8.64
CA ALA A 40 0.78 -2.16 -8.83
C ALA A 40 0.10 -3.36 -9.51
N PHE A 41 -1.11 -3.67 -9.07
CA PHE A 41 -1.91 -4.74 -9.64
C PHE A 41 -2.40 -4.43 -11.06
N ARG A 42 -2.83 -3.19 -11.37
CA ARG A 42 -3.17 -2.79 -12.74
C ARG A 42 -1.99 -2.95 -13.69
N SER A 43 -0.80 -2.53 -13.26
CA SER A 43 0.44 -2.70 -14.03
C SER A 43 0.74 -4.19 -14.32
N LEU A 44 0.49 -5.07 -13.35
CA LEU A 44 0.58 -6.52 -13.53
C LEU A 44 -0.40 -7.00 -14.60
N LEU A 45 -1.68 -6.61 -14.51
CA LEU A 45 -2.72 -7.02 -15.45
C LEU A 45 -2.43 -6.52 -16.87
N ASP A 46 -1.99 -5.28 -17.03
CA ASP A 46 -1.59 -4.72 -18.32
C ASP A 46 -0.43 -5.52 -18.94
N THR A 47 0.54 -5.90 -18.11
CA THR A 47 1.68 -6.73 -18.53
C THR A 47 1.22 -8.13 -18.98
N ALA A 48 0.34 -8.78 -18.22
CA ALA A 48 -0.22 -10.08 -18.56
C ALA A 48 -1.04 -10.04 -19.84
N ARG A 49 -1.90 -9.02 -20.00
CA ARG A 49 -2.72 -8.78 -21.19
C ARG A 49 -1.85 -8.54 -22.43
N GLY A 50 -0.78 -7.77 -22.31
CA GLY A 50 0.19 -7.55 -23.39
C GLY A 50 0.86 -8.84 -23.87
N LYS A 51 0.88 -9.89 -23.05
CA LYS A 51 1.38 -11.24 -23.36
C LYS A 51 0.28 -12.26 -23.65
N ARG A 52 -0.99 -11.85 -23.67
CA ARG A 52 -2.17 -12.70 -23.89
C ARG A 52 -2.30 -13.86 -22.89
N LEU A 53 -2.02 -13.56 -21.63
CA LEU A 53 -2.09 -14.54 -20.55
C LEU A 53 -3.44 -14.45 -19.83
N GLU A 54 -3.96 -15.60 -19.44
CA GLU A 54 -5.05 -15.65 -18.46
C GLU A 54 -4.49 -15.43 -17.06
N VAL A 55 -5.24 -14.69 -16.23
CA VAL A 55 -4.81 -14.35 -14.88
C VAL A 55 -5.84 -14.86 -13.88
N ILE A 56 -5.37 -15.58 -12.88
CA ILE A 56 -6.14 -15.96 -11.70
C ILE A 56 -5.48 -15.32 -10.49
N VAL A 57 -6.27 -14.60 -9.70
CA VAL A 57 -5.80 -13.82 -8.56
C VAL A 57 -6.15 -14.54 -7.28
N ALA A 58 -5.14 -14.75 -6.44
CA ALA A 58 -5.26 -15.34 -5.13
C ALA A 58 -5.06 -14.24 -4.07
N GLY A 59 -6.13 -13.91 -3.34
CA GLY A 59 -6.10 -12.97 -2.22
C GLY A 59 -5.31 -13.51 -1.02
N PRO A 60 -4.78 -12.62 -0.17
CA PRO A 60 -3.97 -13.02 0.98
C PRO A 60 -4.83 -13.58 2.12
N ILE A 61 -4.23 -14.44 2.95
CA ILE A 61 -4.84 -14.86 4.21
C ILE A 61 -4.85 -13.70 5.24
N PRO A 62 -5.85 -13.62 6.14
CA PRO A 62 -5.78 -12.81 7.35
C PRO A 62 -4.61 -13.23 8.25
N GLN A 63 -4.01 -12.27 8.93
CA GLN A 63 -3.08 -12.57 10.03
C GLN A 63 -3.88 -12.86 11.31
N ALA A 64 -3.24 -13.54 12.28
CA ALA A 64 -3.89 -13.98 13.51
C ALA A 64 -2.99 -13.77 14.75
N ALA A 65 -2.09 -12.79 14.68
CA ALA A 65 -1.24 -12.42 15.81
C ALA A 65 -2.00 -11.54 16.81
N ASP A 66 -1.49 -11.44 18.04
CA ASP A 66 -2.02 -10.52 19.05
C ASP A 66 -1.65 -9.05 18.72
N PRO A 67 -2.58 -8.07 18.81
CA PRO A 67 -4.03 -8.20 19.04
C PRO A 67 -4.79 -8.75 17.83
N GLU A 68 -5.66 -9.74 18.09
CA GLU A 68 -6.29 -10.59 17.07
C GLU A 68 -7.19 -9.81 16.09
N GLU A 69 -8.04 -8.90 16.59
CA GLU A 69 -8.97 -8.14 15.75
C GLU A 69 -8.25 -7.14 14.84
N ALA A 70 -7.10 -6.62 15.30
CA ALA A 70 -6.25 -5.76 14.49
C ALA A 70 -5.49 -6.58 13.46
N SER A 71 -4.97 -7.75 13.85
CA SER A 71 -4.21 -8.64 12.97
C SER A 71 -5.06 -9.18 11.83
N LEU A 72 -6.30 -9.59 12.11
CA LEU A 72 -7.26 -10.04 11.08
C LEU A 72 -7.53 -8.94 10.04
N ALA A 73 -7.47 -7.66 10.41
CA ALA A 73 -7.76 -6.53 9.53
C ALA A 73 -6.61 -6.18 8.56
N LEU A 74 -5.35 -6.52 8.90
CA LEU A 74 -4.15 -6.02 8.20
C LEU A 74 -4.17 -6.26 6.69
N THR A 75 -4.54 -7.46 6.26
CA THR A 75 -4.49 -7.85 4.84
C THR A 75 -5.81 -7.61 4.09
N ARG A 76 -6.86 -7.16 4.79
CA ARG A 76 -8.20 -6.98 4.22
C ARG A 76 -8.28 -5.81 3.26
N GLY A 77 -7.59 -4.71 3.55
CA GLY A 77 -7.49 -3.56 2.63
C GLY A 77 -6.95 -3.98 1.26
N PRO A 78 -5.74 -4.57 1.17
CA PRO A 78 -5.22 -5.12 -0.09
C PRO A 78 -6.12 -6.17 -0.73
N SER A 79 -6.67 -7.12 0.04
CA SER A 79 -7.58 -8.16 -0.49
C SER A 79 -8.82 -7.56 -1.15
N SER A 80 -9.43 -6.56 -0.51
CA SER A 80 -10.57 -5.80 -1.02
C SER A 80 -10.24 -5.12 -2.35
N VAL A 81 -9.11 -4.42 -2.44
CA VAL A 81 -8.65 -3.75 -3.67
C VAL A 81 -8.42 -4.76 -4.80
N LEU A 82 -7.75 -5.87 -4.51
CA LEU A 82 -7.51 -6.93 -5.49
C LEU A 82 -8.82 -7.51 -6.00
N ARG A 83 -9.81 -7.75 -5.13
CA ARG A 83 -11.14 -8.23 -5.50
C ARG A 83 -11.86 -7.25 -6.43
N GLU A 84 -11.89 -5.97 -6.10
CA GLU A 84 -12.56 -4.93 -6.90
C GLU A 84 -11.88 -4.75 -8.26
N ALA A 85 -10.55 -4.68 -8.27
CA ALA A 85 -9.78 -4.54 -9.51
C ALA A 85 -9.93 -5.79 -10.40
N SER A 86 -9.98 -6.98 -9.80
CA SER A 86 -10.22 -8.23 -10.52
C SER A 86 -11.60 -8.26 -11.17
N ALA A 87 -12.64 -7.86 -10.42
CA ALA A 87 -14.00 -7.75 -10.94
C ALA A 87 -14.09 -6.74 -12.10
N ARG A 88 -13.43 -5.57 -12.00
CA ARG A 88 -13.37 -4.58 -13.09
C ARG A 88 -12.62 -5.07 -14.32
N ALA A 89 -11.62 -5.94 -14.13
CA ALA A 89 -10.81 -6.51 -15.19
C ALA A 89 -11.38 -7.81 -15.77
N ASP A 90 -12.51 -8.30 -15.23
CA ASP A 90 -13.12 -9.58 -15.57
C ASP A 90 -12.15 -10.77 -15.41
N VAL A 91 -11.41 -10.79 -14.29
CA VAL A 91 -10.50 -11.90 -13.94
C VAL A 91 -10.95 -12.57 -12.65
N ILE A 92 -10.68 -13.87 -12.53
CA ILE A 92 -11.06 -14.68 -11.36
C ILE A 92 -10.28 -14.20 -10.14
N PHE A 93 -10.99 -13.91 -9.06
CA PHE A 93 -10.43 -13.65 -7.74
C PHE A 93 -10.88 -14.73 -6.75
N SER A 94 -9.92 -15.37 -6.10
CA SER A 94 -10.13 -16.35 -5.03
C SER A 94 -9.62 -15.79 -3.70
N ASP A 95 -10.50 -15.62 -2.72
CA ASP A 95 -10.12 -15.19 -1.36
C ASP A 95 -9.60 -16.41 -0.59
N LEU A 96 -8.28 -16.65 -0.63
CA LEU A 96 -7.67 -17.78 0.09
C LEU A 96 -7.79 -17.66 1.60
N GLY A 97 -8.21 -16.49 2.09
CA GLY A 97 -8.48 -16.16 3.47
C GLY A 97 -9.95 -16.24 3.88
N ASP A 98 -10.83 -16.80 3.05
CA ASP A 98 -12.25 -16.93 3.36
C ASP A 98 -12.47 -17.92 4.52
N LEU A 99 -12.62 -17.35 5.72
CA LEU A 99 -12.84 -18.12 6.96
C LEU A 99 -14.04 -19.05 6.88
N SER A 100 -15.01 -18.81 5.98
CA SER A 100 -16.23 -19.63 5.89
C SER A 100 -15.97 -21.00 5.28
N ARG A 101 -14.77 -21.17 4.74
CA ARG A 101 -14.29 -22.37 4.04
C ARG A 101 -13.08 -23.00 4.73
N LEU A 102 -12.40 -22.24 5.58
CA LEU A 102 -11.21 -22.67 6.30
C LEU A 102 -11.52 -23.28 7.67
N ILE A 103 -12.56 -22.78 8.33
CA ILE A 103 -12.92 -23.16 9.70
C ILE A 103 -14.42 -23.37 9.84
N GLU A 104 -14.81 -24.25 10.75
CA GLU A 104 -16.21 -24.33 11.19
C GLU A 104 -16.39 -23.48 12.45
N THR A 105 -17.57 -22.91 12.68
CA THR A 105 -17.84 -22.27 13.97
C THR A 105 -17.87 -23.34 15.07
N PRO A 106 -17.07 -23.23 16.15
CA PRO A 106 -16.96 -24.28 17.15
C PRO A 106 -18.32 -24.63 17.78
N PRO A 107 -18.73 -25.91 17.78
CA PRO A 107 -20.00 -26.32 18.33
C PRO A 107 -20.01 -26.11 19.86
N GLY A 108 -20.93 -25.28 20.35
CA GLY A 108 -21.17 -25.09 21.78
C GLY A 108 -20.75 -23.74 22.35
N ALA A 109 -19.94 -22.95 21.62
CA ALA A 109 -19.69 -21.55 21.99
C ALA A 109 -20.99 -20.75 21.88
N LYS A 110 -21.35 -20.04 22.95
CA LYS A 110 -22.54 -19.18 22.99
C LYS A 110 -22.14 -17.79 23.41
N GLY A 111 -22.57 -16.82 22.62
CA GLY A 111 -22.24 -15.42 22.83
C GLY A 111 -20.87 -15.03 22.29
N ALA A 112 -20.72 -13.75 21.99
CA ALA A 112 -19.55 -13.23 21.28
C ALA A 112 -18.23 -13.42 22.05
N ASP A 113 -18.28 -13.36 23.38
CA ASP A 113 -17.15 -13.56 24.30
C ASP A 113 -16.56 -14.97 24.25
N GLN A 114 -17.34 -15.96 23.82
CA GLN A 114 -16.88 -17.34 23.65
C GLN A 114 -16.61 -17.69 22.18
N ILE A 115 -17.45 -17.17 21.27
CA ILE A 115 -17.38 -17.50 19.86
C ILE A 115 -16.09 -16.99 19.23
N PHE A 116 -15.68 -15.75 19.53
CA PHE A 116 -14.49 -15.16 18.92
C PHE A 116 -13.20 -15.87 19.37
N PRO A 117 -12.93 -16.07 20.68
CA PRO A 117 -11.72 -16.80 21.09
C PRO A 117 -11.66 -18.23 20.54
N ALA A 118 -12.79 -18.93 20.47
CA ALA A 118 -12.83 -20.29 19.94
C ALA A 118 -12.54 -20.31 18.42
N LEU A 119 -13.10 -19.34 17.68
CA LEU A 119 -12.80 -19.14 16.26
C LEU A 119 -11.31 -18.84 16.04
N MET A 120 -10.74 -17.95 16.84
CA MET A 120 -9.33 -17.57 16.74
C MET A 120 -8.40 -18.74 17.06
N GLN A 121 -8.72 -19.54 18.08
CA GLN A 121 -7.97 -20.74 18.40
C GLN A 121 -7.98 -21.75 17.24
N GLU A 122 -9.13 -21.97 16.61
CA GLU A 122 -9.22 -22.86 15.44
C GLU A 122 -8.41 -22.31 14.27
N TYR A 123 -8.56 -21.03 13.95
CA TYR A 123 -7.83 -20.40 12.85
C TYR A 123 -6.31 -20.40 13.08
N GLN A 124 -5.85 -20.05 14.28
CA GLN A 124 -4.43 -20.09 14.65
C GLN A 124 -3.85 -21.51 14.57
N SER A 125 -4.63 -22.56 14.79
CA SER A 125 -4.18 -23.95 14.65
C SER A 125 -3.80 -24.32 13.20
N LEU A 126 -4.31 -23.55 12.23
CA LEU A 126 -3.98 -23.71 10.82
C LEU A 126 -2.72 -22.93 10.41
N LEU A 127 -2.12 -22.17 11.32
CA LEU A 127 -1.00 -21.26 11.06
C LEU A 127 0.24 -21.63 11.90
N ASN A 128 1.41 -21.26 11.38
CA ASN A 128 2.69 -21.29 12.07
C ASN A 128 3.12 -19.85 12.38
N LEU A 129 3.43 -19.58 13.65
CA LEU A 129 4.07 -18.32 14.03
C LEU A 129 5.55 -18.38 13.66
N LEU A 130 6.02 -17.40 12.89
CA LEU A 130 7.44 -17.15 12.68
C LEU A 130 7.92 -16.10 13.70
N PRO A 131 8.55 -16.51 14.83
CA PRO A 131 8.78 -15.62 15.96
C PRO A 131 9.72 -14.45 15.64
N SER A 132 10.64 -14.64 14.68
CA SER A 132 11.58 -13.60 14.25
C SER A 132 10.95 -12.46 13.46
N GLN A 133 9.73 -12.65 12.94
CA GLN A 133 9.05 -11.70 12.08
C GLN A 133 7.67 -11.29 12.61
N GLY A 134 7.11 -12.01 13.59
CA GLY A 134 5.75 -11.77 14.09
C GLY A 134 4.67 -12.04 13.04
N VAL A 135 5.03 -12.77 11.96
CA VAL A 135 4.15 -13.11 10.84
C VAL A 135 3.64 -14.53 11.00
N MET A 136 2.36 -14.71 10.74
CA MET A 136 1.71 -16.03 10.67
C MET A 136 1.77 -16.55 9.23
N THR A 137 2.27 -17.78 9.07
CA THR A 137 2.34 -18.47 7.77
C THR A 137 1.47 -19.72 7.76
N PRO A 138 0.87 -20.12 6.63
CA PRO A 138 0.05 -21.33 6.57
C PRO A 138 0.81 -22.60 6.99
N THR A 139 0.12 -23.52 7.66
CA THR A 139 0.58 -24.92 7.79
C THR A 139 0.46 -25.67 6.45
N THR A 140 1.08 -26.85 6.34
CA THR A 140 0.88 -27.73 5.18
C THR A 140 -0.58 -28.07 4.94
N GLY A 141 -1.36 -28.30 6.01
CA GLY A 141 -2.80 -28.57 5.92
C GLY A 141 -3.57 -27.35 5.38
N MET A 142 -3.28 -26.17 5.91
CA MET A 142 -3.84 -24.90 5.42
C MET A 142 -3.51 -24.67 3.94
N HIS A 143 -2.27 -24.94 3.49
CA HIS A 143 -1.89 -24.82 2.08
C HIS A 143 -2.71 -25.75 1.16
N ALA A 144 -2.97 -26.99 1.58
CA ALA A 144 -3.80 -27.92 0.81
C ALA A 144 -5.24 -27.40 0.69
N GLU A 145 -5.76 -26.84 1.78
CA GLU A 145 -7.10 -26.26 1.84
C GLU A 145 -7.22 -25.00 0.97
N MET A 146 -6.23 -24.10 1.01
CA MET A 146 -6.15 -22.96 0.10
C MET A 146 -6.15 -23.39 -1.39
N GLY A 147 -5.44 -24.48 -1.72
CA GLY A 147 -5.47 -25.05 -3.08
C GLY A 147 -6.86 -25.59 -3.46
N ARG A 148 -7.57 -26.22 -2.52
CA ARG A 148 -8.95 -26.68 -2.71
C ARG A 148 -9.90 -25.51 -2.95
N ILE A 149 -9.76 -24.44 -2.17
CA ILE A 149 -10.54 -23.20 -2.28
C ILE A 149 -10.39 -22.60 -3.68
N LEU A 150 -9.15 -22.39 -4.10
CA LEU A 150 -8.80 -21.86 -5.41
C LEU A 150 -9.38 -22.69 -6.54
N PHE A 151 -9.20 -24.01 -6.50
CA PHE A 151 -9.74 -24.91 -7.52
C PHE A 151 -11.26 -24.81 -7.62
N GLN A 152 -11.96 -24.77 -6.48
CA GLN A 152 -13.41 -24.61 -6.47
C GLN A 152 -13.87 -23.26 -7.05
N ASP A 153 -13.16 -22.18 -6.75
CA ASP A 153 -13.50 -20.85 -7.27
C ASP A 153 -13.36 -20.78 -8.79
N VAL A 154 -12.31 -21.42 -9.33
CA VAL A 154 -12.13 -21.54 -10.79
C VAL A 154 -13.25 -22.36 -11.43
N MET A 155 -13.71 -23.42 -10.78
CA MET A 155 -14.70 -24.33 -11.35
C MET A 155 -16.16 -23.90 -11.15
N GLN A 156 -16.47 -23.23 -10.04
CA GLN A 156 -17.84 -23.01 -9.55
C GLN A 156 -18.10 -21.57 -9.08
N GLY A 157 -17.05 -20.77 -8.93
CA GLY A 157 -17.12 -19.48 -8.25
C GLY A 157 -17.21 -19.61 -6.73
N ALA A 158 -17.08 -18.47 -6.05
CA ALA A 158 -17.15 -18.41 -4.60
C ALA A 158 -18.58 -18.74 -4.10
N PRO A 159 -18.72 -19.57 -3.04
CA PRO A 159 -20.02 -19.92 -2.49
C PRO A 159 -20.71 -18.70 -1.85
N SER A 160 -22.04 -18.69 -1.87
CA SER A 160 -22.84 -17.68 -1.17
C SER A 160 -22.90 -17.93 0.34
N VAL A 161 -22.93 -16.86 1.13
CA VAL A 161 -23.21 -16.88 2.57
C VAL A 161 -24.70 -16.57 2.85
N PRO A 162 -25.23 -16.95 4.03
CA PRO A 162 -26.66 -16.80 4.34
C PRO A 162 -27.07 -15.40 4.80
N TRP A 163 -26.19 -14.43 4.60
CA TRP A 163 -26.45 -13.02 4.84
C TRP A 163 -26.02 -12.18 3.64
N LYS A 164 -26.51 -10.94 3.59
CA LYS A 164 -26.08 -9.94 2.62
C LYS A 164 -25.93 -8.59 3.32
N ILE A 165 -24.83 -7.89 3.04
CA ILE A 165 -24.62 -6.50 3.45
C ILE A 165 -24.97 -5.58 2.28
N SER A 166 -25.70 -4.49 2.56
CA SER A 166 -26.07 -3.48 1.57
C SER A 166 -26.23 -2.09 2.18
N ALA A 167 -26.42 -1.07 1.34
CA ALA A 167 -26.72 0.31 1.74
C ALA A 167 -25.74 0.90 2.76
N ALA A 168 -24.47 0.51 2.67
CA ALA A 168 -23.44 0.93 3.61
C ALA A 168 -23.07 2.41 3.44
N LYS A 169 -22.78 3.10 4.55
CA LYS A 169 -22.35 4.50 4.60
C LYS A 169 -21.37 4.70 5.76
N ALA A 170 -20.26 5.39 5.52
CA ALA A 170 -19.33 5.83 6.56
C ALA A 170 -19.39 7.34 6.71
N THR A 171 -19.73 7.83 7.90
CA THR A 171 -19.93 9.26 8.18
C THR A 171 -19.10 9.72 9.36
N LEU A 172 -18.35 10.80 9.18
CA LEU A 172 -17.67 11.47 10.28
C LEU A 172 -18.68 12.17 11.19
N ALA A 173 -18.57 11.93 12.49
CA ALA A 173 -19.36 12.57 13.52
C ALA A 173 -18.44 13.45 14.38
N GLY A 174 -18.46 14.76 14.13
CA GLY A 174 -17.58 15.72 14.82
C GLY A 174 -16.12 15.61 14.36
N GLN A 175 -15.16 15.70 15.30
CA GLN A 175 -13.72 15.77 15.00
C GLN A 175 -12.94 14.46 15.21
N GLY A 176 -13.57 13.39 15.71
CA GLY A 176 -12.82 12.18 16.12
C GLY A 176 -13.64 10.90 16.17
N GLN A 177 -14.81 10.87 15.54
CA GLN A 177 -15.64 9.67 15.46
C GLN A 177 -16.03 9.38 14.02
N LEU A 178 -16.06 8.10 13.71
CA LEU A 178 -16.56 7.57 12.45
C LEU A 178 -17.75 6.66 12.76
N LYS A 179 -18.86 6.86 12.06
CA LYS A 179 -20.04 6.00 12.14
C LYS A 179 -20.18 5.23 10.85
N LEU A 180 -20.22 3.90 10.95
CA LEU A 180 -20.54 3.01 9.86
C LEU A 180 -21.97 2.51 10.05
N GLU A 181 -22.82 2.73 9.04
CA GLU A 181 -24.17 2.20 8.98
C GLU A 181 -24.30 1.28 7.76
N PHE A 182 -24.97 0.15 7.90
CA PHE A 182 -25.31 -0.73 6.77
C PHE A 182 -26.55 -1.58 7.07
N GLU A 183 -27.19 -2.13 6.04
CA GLU A 183 -28.23 -3.14 6.15
C GLU A 183 -27.61 -4.55 6.16
N LEU A 184 -27.95 -5.34 7.16
CA LEU A 184 -27.67 -6.77 7.21
C LEU A 184 -28.98 -7.55 6.96
N ALA A 185 -29.01 -8.35 5.91
CA ALA A 185 -30.17 -9.13 5.49
C ALA A 185 -29.93 -10.63 5.67
N ASN A 186 -30.89 -11.35 6.25
CA ASN A 186 -30.92 -12.81 6.24
C ASN A 186 -31.46 -13.30 4.89
N THR A 187 -30.68 -14.09 4.15
CA THR A 187 -31.07 -14.62 2.84
C THR A 187 -31.77 -15.98 2.93
N ARG A 188 -31.85 -16.57 4.13
CA ARG A 188 -32.52 -17.86 4.39
C ARG A 188 -34.00 -17.71 4.73
N ARG A 189 -34.69 -18.85 4.67
CA ARG A 189 -36.09 -19.03 5.10
C ARG A 189 -36.24 -19.37 6.57
N ASP A 190 -35.14 -19.56 7.29
CA ASP A 190 -35.10 -19.80 8.72
C ASP A 190 -34.45 -18.61 9.45
N PRO A 191 -34.74 -18.40 10.75
CA PRO A 191 -34.07 -17.37 11.54
C PRO A 191 -32.55 -17.56 11.56
N LEU A 192 -31.82 -16.44 11.62
CA LEU A 192 -30.37 -16.40 11.65
C LEU A 192 -29.90 -15.60 12.87
N ASN A 193 -29.15 -16.27 13.75
CA ASN A 193 -28.43 -15.61 14.83
C ASN A 193 -27.04 -15.24 14.31
N VAL A 194 -26.72 -13.96 14.36
CA VAL A 194 -25.47 -13.40 13.85
C VAL A 194 -24.68 -12.82 15.01
N THR A 195 -23.41 -13.19 15.09
CA THR A 195 -22.39 -12.47 15.86
C THR A 195 -21.59 -11.62 14.88
N LEU A 196 -21.63 -10.30 15.08
CA LEU A 196 -20.99 -9.31 14.23
C LEU A 196 -19.93 -8.56 15.03
N LEU A 197 -18.69 -8.63 14.56
CA LEU A 197 -17.53 -8.05 15.23
C LEU A 197 -16.84 -7.06 14.30
N PRO A 198 -16.81 -5.76 14.63
CA PRO A 198 -15.95 -4.82 13.91
C PRO A 198 -14.50 -5.22 14.12
N LEU A 199 -13.76 -5.48 13.04
CA LEU A 199 -12.32 -5.61 13.15
C LEU A 199 -11.68 -4.24 13.36
N VAL A 200 -10.37 -4.21 13.65
CA VAL A 200 -9.66 -2.98 14.04
C VAL A 200 -8.68 -2.57 12.95
N PRO A 201 -9.11 -1.85 11.89
CA PRO A 201 -8.19 -1.20 10.97
C PRO A 201 -7.26 -0.22 11.68
N ALA A 202 -6.10 0.01 11.07
CA ALA A 202 -5.16 1.00 11.58
C ALA A 202 -5.80 2.40 11.69
N GLY A 203 -5.46 3.12 12.76
CA GLY A 203 -5.98 4.46 13.04
C GLY A 203 -7.44 4.54 13.50
N LEU A 204 -8.11 3.39 13.68
CA LEU A 204 -9.46 3.31 14.20
C LEU A 204 -9.51 2.41 15.43
N LYS A 205 -10.45 2.71 16.34
CA LYS A 205 -10.77 1.84 17.47
C LYS A 205 -12.29 1.73 17.58
N PRO A 206 -12.88 0.53 17.41
CA PRO A 206 -14.30 0.32 17.65
C PRO A 206 -14.67 0.75 19.08
N LYS A 207 -15.86 1.34 19.23
CA LYS A 207 -16.49 1.54 20.54
C LYS A 207 -17.36 0.32 20.86
N ASP A 208 -17.76 0.18 22.13
CA ASP A 208 -18.63 -0.90 22.59
C ASP A 208 -19.83 -1.05 21.64
N THR A 209 -19.95 -2.24 21.06
CA THR A 209 -21.01 -2.63 20.14
C THR A 209 -21.72 -3.83 20.74
N ASN A 210 -23.03 -3.93 20.54
CA ASN A 210 -23.73 -5.19 20.80
C ASN A 210 -23.45 -6.11 19.60
N PRO A 211 -22.67 -7.19 19.77
CA PRO A 211 -22.27 -8.02 18.66
C PRO A 211 -23.38 -8.98 18.23
N GLU A 212 -24.44 -9.17 19.03
CA GLU A 212 -25.47 -10.17 18.75
C GLU A 212 -26.70 -9.58 18.05
N ILE A 213 -27.05 -10.16 16.92
CA ILE A 213 -28.15 -9.76 16.05
C ILE A 213 -29.01 -10.98 15.75
N GLN A 214 -30.31 -10.89 16.03
CA GLN A 214 -31.28 -11.92 15.65
C GLN A 214 -32.09 -11.45 14.44
N LEU A 215 -31.96 -12.17 13.32
CA LEU A 215 -32.68 -11.88 12.10
C LEU A 215 -33.74 -12.96 11.85
N ALA A 216 -35.01 -12.55 11.75
CA ALA A 216 -36.05 -13.45 11.24
C ALA A 216 -35.76 -13.86 9.78
N ALA A 217 -36.44 -14.90 9.31
CA ALA A 217 -36.35 -15.36 7.92
C ALA A 217 -36.62 -14.22 6.93
N GLY A 218 -35.70 -14.00 5.98
CA GLY A 218 -35.81 -12.92 4.99
C GLY A 218 -35.72 -11.48 5.55
N ALA A 219 -35.55 -11.31 6.87
CA ALA A 219 -35.56 -10.00 7.50
C ALA A 219 -34.26 -9.23 7.23
N LYS A 220 -34.37 -7.91 7.33
CA LYS A 220 -33.24 -6.97 7.29
C LYS A 220 -33.19 -6.16 8.57
N GLN A 221 -32.00 -5.83 9.00
CA GLN A 221 -31.76 -4.93 10.13
C GLN A 221 -30.67 -3.92 9.78
N THR A 222 -30.88 -2.66 10.16
CA THR A 222 -29.84 -1.65 10.12
C THR A 222 -28.88 -1.85 11.28
N VAL A 223 -27.60 -1.97 10.96
CA VAL A 223 -26.49 -2.08 11.92
C VAL A 223 -25.75 -0.76 11.95
N GLN A 224 -25.42 -0.27 13.14
CA GLN A 224 -24.61 0.92 13.34
C GLN A 224 -23.40 0.60 14.21
N LEU A 225 -22.21 0.87 13.68
CA LEU A 225 -20.93 0.71 14.37
C LEU A 225 -20.29 2.08 14.52
N THR A 226 -19.72 2.35 15.69
CA THR A 226 -19.01 3.61 15.95
C THR A 226 -17.55 3.32 16.24
N TYR A 227 -16.67 4.09 15.60
CA TYR A 227 -15.23 4.03 15.81
C TYR A 227 -14.74 5.38 16.36
N ALA A 228 -13.79 5.33 17.29
CA ALA A 228 -12.92 6.46 17.58
C ALA A 228 -11.79 6.50 16.54
N ILE A 229 -11.50 7.70 16.03
CA ILE A 229 -10.34 7.92 15.16
C ILE A 229 -9.15 8.18 16.06
N THR A 230 -8.20 7.24 16.07
CA THR A 230 -6.97 7.34 16.87
C THR A 230 -5.83 7.96 16.08
N ASP A 231 -5.88 7.88 14.75
CA ASP A 231 -4.87 8.46 13.86
C ASP A 231 -5.49 8.80 12.48
N THR A 232 -5.56 10.09 12.19
CA THR A 232 -6.11 10.69 10.96
C THR A 232 -5.30 10.36 9.71
N ARG A 233 -4.05 9.86 9.85
CA ARG A 233 -3.24 9.42 8.71
C ARG A 233 -3.87 8.24 7.97
N TYR A 234 -4.65 7.41 8.66
CA TYR A 234 -5.32 6.25 8.06
C TYR A 234 -6.69 6.56 7.46
N LEU A 235 -7.16 7.82 7.53
CA LEU A 235 -8.33 8.23 6.75
C LEU A 235 -7.98 8.24 5.25
N PRO A 236 -8.91 7.80 4.38
CA PRO A 236 -8.66 7.61 2.96
C PRO A 236 -8.52 8.96 2.27
N LEU A 237 -7.33 9.19 1.72
CA LEU A 237 -7.01 10.39 0.94
C LEU A 237 -6.62 10.05 -0.50
N THR A 238 -6.35 8.77 -0.80
CA THR A 238 -5.81 8.36 -2.10
C THR A 238 -6.88 7.77 -3.02
N ASP A 239 -7.87 7.08 -2.48
CA ASP A 239 -9.01 6.51 -3.20
C ASP A 239 -10.37 7.00 -2.68
N GLY A 240 -10.38 7.86 -1.66
CA GLY A 240 -11.60 8.43 -1.05
C GLY A 240 -12.49 7.44 -0.28
N GLU A 241 -12.10 6.17 -0.21
CA GLU A 241 -12.95 5.08 0.26
C GLU A 241 -12.47 4.49 1.60
N MET A 242 -13.37 4.40 2.56
CA MET A 242 -13.15 3.63 3.78
C MET A 242 -13.30 2.15 3.48
N ARG A 243 -12.31 1.36 3.90
CA ARG A 243 -12.35 -0.12 3.91
C ARG A 243 -12.48 -0.60 5.34
N LEU A 244 -13.70 -0.96 5.74
CA LEU A 244 -14.06 -1.32 7.11
C LEU A 244 -14.46 -2.80 7.18
N PRO A 245 -13.49 -3.69 7.47
CA PRO A 245 -13.77 -5.12 7.58
C PRO A 245 -14.58 -5.44 8.84
N VAL A 246 -15.62 -6.26 8.68
CA VAL A 246 -16.43 -6.79 9.79
C VAL A 246 -16.44 -8.31 9.72
N LEU A 247 -16.17 -8.97 10.84
CA LEU A 247 -16.31 -10.41 10.96
C LEU A 247 -17.77 -10.74 11.26
N VAL A 248 -18.39 -11.53 10.38
CA VAL A 248 -19.77 -12.01 10.51
C VAL A 248 -19.74 -13.50 10.76
N ILE A 249 -20.35 -13.94 11.86
CA ILE A 249 -20.44 -15.35 12.25
C ILE A 249 -21.91 -15.70 12.37
N ALA A 250 -22.37 -16.70 11.63
CA ALA A 250 -23.75 -17.16 11.72
C ALA A 250 -23.86 -18.67 11.45
N GLY A 251 -24.39 -19.39 12.42
CA GLY A 251 -24.46 -20.86 12.38
C GLY A 251 -23.07 -21.48 12.38
N LYS A 252 -22.70 -22.14 11.28
CA LYS A 252 -21.38 -22.77 11.08
C LYS A 252 -20.41 -21.94 10.22
N GLN A 253 -20.84 -20.77 9.74
CA GLN A 253 -20.09 -19.98 8.79
C GLN A 253 -19.57 -18.72 9.47
N SER A 254 -18.30 -18.40 9.23
CA SER A 254 -17.68 -17.14 9.62
C SER A 254 -17.05 -16.50 8.39
N ARG A 255 -17.26 -15.21 8.14
CA ARG A 255 -16.61 -14.52 7.00
C ARG A 255 -16.27 -13.10 7.38
N ILE A 256 -15.13 -12.62 6.90
CA ILE A 256 -14.79 -11.19 6.96
C ILE A 256 -15.41 -10.52 5.73
N GLU A 257 -16.30 -9.58 5.97
CA GLU A 257 -16.90 -8.73 4.94
C GLU A 257 -16.15 -7.40 4.88
N ASP A 258 -15.51 -7.12 3.74
CA ASP A 258 -14.83 -5.86 3.51
C ASP A 258 -15.85 -4.80 3.05
N ILE A 259 -16.33 -3.95 3.97
CA ILE A 259 -17.28 -2.90 3.63
C ILE A 259 -16.51 -1.71 3.04
N VAL A 260 -16.71 -1.47 1.75
CA VAL A 260 -16.07 -0.37 1.00
C VAL A 260 -17.10 0.73 0.75
N VAL A 261 -16.83 1.94 1.23
CA VAL A 261 -17.74 3.08 1.11
C VAL A 261 -16.99 4.41 1.03
N PRO A 262 -17.45 5.38 0.20
CA PRO A 262 -16.93 6.74 0.25
C PRO A 262 -17.11 7.37 1.63
N LEU A 263 -16.08 8.08 2.11
CA LEU A 263 -16.16 8.79 3.38
C LEU A 263 -17.08 10.00 3.27
N ARG A 264 -17.96 10.21 4.27
CA ARG A 264 -18.84 11.39 4.35
C ARG A 264 -18.38 12.38 5.42
N PRO A 265 -18.49 13.70 5.17
CA PRO A 265 -19.18 14.33 4.03
C PRO A 265 -18.35 14.47 2.74
N PHE A 266 -17.04 14.25 2.81
CA PHE A 266 -16.14 14.38 1.65
C PHE A 266 -15.41 13.08 1.36
N SER A 267 -15.48 12.65 0.10
CA SER A 267 -14.53 11.71 -0.48
C SER A 267 -13.40 12.53 -1.09
N ILE A 268 -12.15 12.13 -0.85
CA ILE A 268 -10.98 12.84 -1.39
C ILE A 268 -10.05 11.87 -2.08
N THR A 269 -9.73 12.21 -3.32
CA THR A 269 -8.80 11.46 -4.16
C THR A 269 -7.59 12.32 -4.46
N TRP A 270 -6.46 11.93 -3.90
CA TRP A 270 -5.16 12.55 -4.12
C TRP A 270 -4.39 11.76 -5.17
N ASN A 271 -4.13 12.38 -6.32
CA ASN A 271 -3.48 11.72 -7.45
C ASN A 271 -1.95 11.93 -7.54
N ALA A 272 -1.35 12.76 -6.68
CA ALA A 272 0.10 13.00 -6.71
C ALA A 272 0.88 11.93 -5.93
N ARG A 273 1.71 11.16 -6.63
CA ARG A 273 2.64 10.18 -6.03
C ARG A 273 4.02 10.78 -5.80
N ALA A 274 4.88 10.68 -6.81
CA ALA A 274 6.18 11.28 -6.89
C ALA A 274 6.20 12.30 -8.04
N ALA A 275 6.59 13.54 -7.73
CA ALA A 275 6.85 14.56 -8.72
C ALA A 275 8.36 14.82 -8.76
N PHE A 276 8.95 14.63 -9.93
CA PHE A 276 10.38 14.83 -10.14
C PHE A 276 10.62 16.24 -10.68
N ASN A 277 11.79 16.81 -10.37
CA ASN A 277 12.27 18.07 -10.94
C ASN A 277 11.42 19.30 -10.64
N GLN A 278 10.81 19.30 -9.47
CA GLN A 278 10.04 20.44 -8.99
C GLN A 278 11.02 21.51 -8.49
N GLU A 279 10.86 22.77 -8.90
CA GLU A 279 11.81 23.84 -8.57
C GLU A 279 11.26 24.75 -7.47
N ALA A 280 10.31 25.63 -7.82
CA ALA A 280 9.80 26.66 -6.91
C ALA A 280 8.62 26.18 -6.06
N GLU A 281 7.78 25.32 -6.61
CA GLU A 281 6.54 24.88 -6.00
C GLU A 281 6.21 23.45 -6.44
N PHE A 282 5.62 22.69 -5.52
CA PHE A 282 4.90 21.47 -5.82
C PHE A 282 3.40 21.76 -5.69
N SER A 283 2.64 21.52 -6.76
CA SER A 283 1.21 21.89 -6.81
C SER A 283 0.32 20.66 -6.99
N PRO A 284 0.14 19.82 -5.96
CA PRO A 284 -0.68 18.63 -6.07
C PRO A 284 -2.15 19.00 -6.23
N GLU A 285 -2.85 18.18 -7.02
CA GLU A 285 -4.29 18.24 -7.24
C GLU A 285 -4.99 17.19 -6.38
N LEU A 286 -5.98 17.65 -5.61
CA LEU A 286 -6.90 16.80 -4.86
C LEU A 286 -8.29 16.96 -5.45
N GLU A 287 -8.91 15.87 -5.84
CA GLU A 287 -10.33 15.87 -6.18
C GLU A 287 -11.14 15.69 -4.90
N ILE A 288 -12.01 16.66 -4.61
CA ILE A 288 -12.91 16.65 -3.47
C ILE A 288 -14.31 16.42 -4.01
N GLU A 289 -14.92 15.30 -3.63
CA GLU A 289 -16.26 14.92 -4.06
C GLU A 289 -17.25 15.03 -2.90
N ASN A 290 -18.46 15.49 -3.22
CA ASN A 290 -19.57 15.45 -2.29
C ASN A 290 -20.15 14.03 -2.21
N SER A 291 -19.99 13.38 -1.05
CA SER A 291 -20.49 12.02 -0.82
C SER A 291 -21.81 11.98 -0.03
N THR A 292 -22.43 13.13 0.22
CA THR A 292 -23.65 13.26 1.04
C THR A 292 -24.94 13.03 0.26
N GLY A 293 -24.94 13.28 -1.06
CA GLY A 293 -26.13 13.28 -1.91
C GLY A 293 -27.01 14.53 -1.76
N SER A 294 -26.49 15.61 -1.19
CA SER A 294 -27.17 16.91 -1.05
C SER A 294 -26.16 18.04 -1.19
N SER A 295 -26.53 19.19 -1.74
CA SER A 295 -25.62 20.33 -1.89
C SER A 295 -24.95 20.70 -0.56
N LEU A 296 -23.64 20.93 -0.57
CA LEU A 296 -22.87 21.32 0.60
C LEU A 296 -22.00 22.54 0.32
N SER A 297 -21.67 23.26 1.37
CA SER A 297 -20.61 24.27 1.36
C SER A 297 -19.56 23.88 2.39
N ALA A 298 -18.29 24.12 2.06
CA ALA A 298 -17.18 23.81 2.93
C ALA A 298 -16.13 24.93 2.91
N SER A 299 -15.35 24.99 3.96
CA SER A 299 -14.06 25.68 3.94
C SER A 299 -12.94 24.67 4.14
N TRP A 300 -11.79 24.94 3.53
CA TRP A 300 -10.61 24.12 3.73
C TRP A 300 -9.45 24.97 4.22
N GLU A 301 -8.57 24.35 4.99
CA GLU A 301 -7.31 24.91 5.43
C GLU A 301 -6.21 23.87 5.20
N SER A 302 -5.03 24.32 4.79
CA SER A 302 -3.85 23.48 4.72
C SER A 302 -2.67 24.15 5.40
N ASN A 303 -1.79 23.36 6.01
CA ASN A 303 -0.52 23.82 6.53
C ASN A 303 0.59 22.86 6.10
N TRP A 304 1.61 23.40 5.46
CA TRP A 304 2.80 22.65 5.09
C TRP A 304 4.02 23.55 5.06
N GLY A 305 5.13 23.09 5.65
CA GLY A 305 6.37 23.87 5.69
C GLY A 305 6.23 25.23 6.38
N GLY A 306 5.24 25.41 7.27
CA GLY A 306 4.93 26.68 7.92
C GLY A 306 4.08 27.65 7.09
N LYS A 307 3.74 27.33 5.83
CA LYS A 307 2.81 28.10 5.01
C LYS A 307 1.40 27.57 5.21
N SER A 308 0.50 28.45 5.63
CA SER A 308 -0.94 28.16 5.67
C SER A 308 -1.62 28.64 4.38
N GLN A 309 -2.61 27.89 3.93
CA GLN A 309 -3.51 28.26 2.84
C GLN A 309 -4.94 27.94 3.28
N GLU A 310 -5.90 28.69 2.77
CA GLU A 310 -7.32 28.49 3.06
C GLU A 310 -8.17 28.82 1.84
N GLY A 311 -9.39 28.27 1.82
CA GLY A 311 -10.35 28.55 0.78
C GLY A 311 -11.74 28.03 1.10
N LYS A 312 -12.65 28.20 0.15
CA LYS A 312 -14.05 27.76 0.24
C LYS A 312 -14.42 27.00 -1.01
N ILE A 313 -15.27 26.00 -0.85
CA ILE A 313 -15.82 25.17 -1.93
C ILE A 313 -17.33 25.07 -1.74
N ALA A 314 -18.06 24.98 -2.85
CA ALA A 314 -19.49 24.74 -2.87
C ALA A 314 -19.76 23.63 -3.88
N LEU A 315 -20.28 22.50 -3.40
CA LEU A 315 -20.49 21.30 -4.20
C LEU A 315 -21.99 21.01 -4.25
N GLU A 316 -22.50 20.78 -5.46
CA GLU A 316 -23.84 20.22 -5.66
C GLU A 316 -23.91 18.77 -5.14
N ALA A 317 -25.10 18.15 -5.12
CA ALA A 317 -25.35 16.85 -4.49
C ALA A 317 -24.36 15.73 -4.88
N ASP A 318 -23.93 15.72 -6.15
CA ASP A 318 -22.94 14.81 -6.73
C ASP A 318 -21.77 15.58 -7.36
N GLY A 319 -21.54 16.81 -6.90
CA GLY A 319 -20.50 17.70 -7.44
C GLY A 319 -19.11 17.34 -6.92
N SER A 320 -18.10 17.63 -7.73
CA SER A 320 -16.69 17.58 -7.36
C SER A 320 -15.97 18.89 -7.67
N GLU A 321 -14.89 19.17 -6.96
CA GLU A 321 -14.00 20.29 -7.22
C GLU A 321 -12.54 19.83 -7.08
N VAL A 322 -11.68 20.32 -7.98
CA VAL A 322 -10.24 20.06 -7.92
C VAL A 322 -9.56 21.17 -7.12
N LEU A 323 -9.09 20.82 -5.94
CA LEU A 323 -8.25 21.68 -5.10
C LEU A 323 -6.79 21.57 -5.53
N LYS A 324 -6.21 22.71 -5.94
CA LYS A 324 -4.77 22.85 -6.18
C LYS A 324 -4.10 23.43 -4.95
N LEU A 325 -3.23 22.67 -4.29
CA LEU A 325 -2.42 23.19 -3.19
C LEU A 325 -1.17 23.87 -3.75
N ALA A 326 -0.74 24.98 -3.16
CA ALA A 326 0.50 25.67 -3.56
C ALA A 326 1.59 25.45 -2.49
N LEU A 327 2.39 24.39 -2.64
CA LEU A 327 3.38 23.94 -1.65
C LEU A 327 4.80 24.42 -2.03
N PRO A 328 5.30 25.54 -1.44
CA PRO A 328 6.54 26.18 -1.88
C PRO A 328 7.76 25.33 -1.50
N LEU A 329 8.58 25.01 -2.49
CA LEU A 329 9.77 24.22 -2.26
C LEU A 329 10.89 25.07 -1.69
N PRO A 330 11.80 24.48 -0.89
CA PRO A 330 12.86 25.26 -0.30
C PRO A 330 13.85 25.81 -1.34
N ALA A 331 14.15 27.11 -1.25
CA ALA A 331 14.99 27.82 -2.22
C ALA A 331 16.52 27.72 -1.95
N GLU A 332 16.94 27.22 -0.79
CA GLU A 332 18.33 27.29 -0.33
C GLU A 332 19.13 25.98 -0.45
N GLY A 333 20.35 26.07 -0.99
CA GLY A 333 21.27 24.93 -1.20
C GLY A 333 22.00 24.39 0.03
N ARG A 334 21.64 24.81 1.26
CA ARG A 334 22.23 24.28 2.52
C ARG A 334 21.28 23.42 3.36
N LEU A 335 20.11 23.09 2.81
CA LEU A 335 19.17 22.23 3.49
C LEU A 335 19.61 20.76 3.44
N PRO A 336 19.18 19.94 4.41
CA PRO A 336 19.38 18.49 4.38
C PRO A 336 18.95 17.91 3.03
N LEU A 337 19.69 16.93 2.50
CA LEU A 337 19.39 16.28 1.21
C LEU A 337 17.95 15.75 1.15
N ARG A 338 17.45 15.25 2.29
CA ARG A 338 16.09 14.73 2.45
C ARG A 338 15.41 15.41 3.63
N ARG A 339 14.14 15.76 3.47
CA ARG A 339 13.27 16.24 4.54
C ARG A 339 11.90 15.59 4.40
N VAL A 340 11.28 15.28 5.53
CA VAL A 340 9.88 14.86 5.60
C VAL A 340 9.14 15.96 6.35
N LEU A 341 8.12 16.52 5.72
CA LEU A 341 7.34 17.63 6.24
C LEU A 341 5.86 17.23 6.29
N PRO A 342 5.20 17.31 7.46
CA PRO A 342 3.79 16.97 7.55
C PRO A 342 2.96 18.01 6.81
N LEU A 343 2.08 17.54 5.94
CA LEU A 343 0.95 18.29 5.43
C LEU A 343 -0.25 17.99 6.32
N LYS A 344 -0.84 19.05 6.87
CA LYS A 344 -2.14 19.00 7.51
C LYS A 344 -3.15 19.65 6.57
N LEU A 345 -4.16 18.90 6.15
CA LEU A 345 -5.29 19.39 5.38
C LEU A 345 -6.55 19.17 6.23
N ALA A 346 -7.39 20.19 6.38
CA ALA A 346 -8.68 20.03 7.03
C ALA A 346 -9.79 20.62 6.18
N LEU A 347 -10.87 19.86 6.00
CA LEU A 347 -12.11 20.33 5.41
C LEU A 347 -13.17 20.46 6.50
N ASN A 348 -13.90 21.56 6.46
CA ASN A 348 -14.89 21.93 7.45
C ASN A 348 -16.23 22.14 6.76
N SER A 349 -17.25 21.39 7.16
CA SER A 349 -18.62 21.58 6.69
C SER A 349 -19.62 21.14 7.76
N ASN A 350 -20.66 21.95 7.99
CA ASN A 350 -21.77 21.63 8.89
C ASN A 350 -21.34 21.10 10.28
N GLY A 351 -20.29 21.68 10.87
CA GLY A 351 -19.76 21.29 12.18
C GLY A 351 -18.90 20.02 12.20
N VAL A 352 -18.68 19.39 11.04
CA VAL A 352 -17.71 18.30 10.86
C VAL A 352 -16.39 18.89 10.39
N ARG A 353 -15.29 18.52 11.06
CA ARG A 353 -13.92 18.85 10.66
C ARG A 353 -13.19 17.57 10.33
N GLN A 354 -13.00 17.33 9.04
CA GLN A 354 -12.32 16.17 8.50
C GLN A 354 -10.85 16.52 8.29
N ILE A 355 -9.96 15.87 9.05
CA ILE A 355 -8.52 16.16 9.06
C ILE A 355 -7.79 15.03 8.34
N PHE A 356 -6.90 15.41 7.44
CA PHE A 356 -5.97 14.53 6.75
C PHE A 356 -4.56 14.98 7.04
N ASP A 357 -3.81 14.10 7.69
CA ASP A 357 -2.38 14.27 7.91
C ASP A 357 -1.64 13.36 6.92
N ARG A 358 -0.68 13.93 6.19
CA ARG A 358 0.23 13.19 5.32
C ARG A 358 1.64 13.66 5.52
N ASP A 359 2.60 12.79 5.26
CA ASP A 359 3.99 13.19 5.25
C ASP A 359 4.40 13.44 3.80
N ILE A 360 4.88 14.65 3.49
CA ILE A 360 5.46 14.93 2.18
C ILE A 360 6.97 14.87 2.34
N GLU A 361 7.57 13.89 1.69
CA GLU A 361 9.01 13.79 1.56
C GLU A 361 9.50 14.63 0.39
N ILE A 362 10.52 15.43 0.63
CA ILE A 362 11.28 16.13 -0.41
C ILE A 362 12.74 15.68 -0.36
N THR A 363 13.27 15.33 -1.52
CA THR A 363 14.67 14.97 -1.72
C THR A 363 15.26 15.91 -2.77
N ARG A 364 16.32 16.63 -2.43
CA ARG A 364 16.99 17.52 -3.39
C ARG A 364 17.75 16.69 -4.42
N ASN A 365 17.68 17.12 -5.67
CA ASN A 365 18.45 16.50 -6.73
C ASN A 365 19.96 16.78 -6.56
N MET A 366 20.78 15.77 -6.85
CA MET A 366 22.24 15.82 -6.68
C MET A 366 22.94 16.14 -7.99
N GLY A 367 24.01 16.93 -7.95
CA GLY A 367 24.92 17.11 -9.10
C GLY A 367 26.07 16.08 -9.10
N LEU A 368 26.69 15.85 -10.26
CA LEU A 368 27.74 14.83 -10.45
C LEU A 368 28.98 14.96 -9.53
N LYS A 369 29.28 16.16 -9.04
CA LYS A 369 30.48 16.47 -8.24
C LYS A 369 30.13 16.85 -6.79
N GLU A 370 28.89 16.66 -6.40
CA GLU A 370 28.41 16.99 -5.08
C GLU A 370 28.77 15.90 -4.06
N SER A 371 29.27 16.31 -2.88
CA SER A 371 29.55 15.40 -1.78
C SER A 371 28.35 15.33 -0.84
N VAL A 372 27.86 14.11 -0.57
CA VAL A 372 26.72 13.85 0.31
C VAL A 372 27.13 12.88 1.42
N PRO A 373 26.86 13.17 2.71
CA PRO A 373 27.10 12.23 3.79
C PRO A 373 26.09 11.06 3.76
N LEU A 374 26.56 9.84 4.02
CA LEU A 374 25.70 8.67 4.17
C LEU A 374 25.18 8.55 5.62
N THR A 375 23.97 8.04 5.81
CA THR A 375 23.31 7.85 7.11
C THR A 375 23.11 6.37 7.46
N ALA A 376 23.16 5.96 8.73
CA ALA A 376 23.08 4.55 9.12
C ALA A 376 21.64 3.96 9.12
N ALA A 377 21.42 2.75 8.57
CA ALA A 377 20.11 2.04 8.50
C ALA A 377 20.24 0.59 7.98
N ASP A 378 19.15 -0.15 7.67
CA ASP A 378 19.15 -1.52 7.09
C ASP A 378 18.32 -1.62 5.78
N GLY A 379 18.69 -2.51 4.83
CA GLY A 379 17.88 -2.81 3.60
C GLY A 379 18.67 -3.38 2.39
N PRO A 380 18.16 -4.30 1.56
CA PRO A 380 18.91 -4.93 0.45
C PRO A 380 19.17 -4.01 -0.76
N ALA A 381 20.06 -4.40 -1.70
CA ALA A 381 20.47 -3.61 -2.87
C ALA A 381 20.33 -4.41 -4.19
N ALA A 382 19.94 -3.75 -5.29
CA ALA A 382 19.69 -4.35 -6.61
C ALA A 382 20.96 -4.64 -7.44
N LEU A 383 22.01 -3.82 -7.27
CA LEU A 383 23.37 -4.09 -7.75
C LEU A 383 24.27 -4.31 -6.53
N ARG A 384 24.89 -5.49 -6.42
CA ARG A 384 25.78 -5.81 -5.28
C ARG A 384 27.22 -5.83 -5.75
N ILE A 385 28.04 -5.04 -5.05
CA ILE A 385 29.47 -4.89 -5.30
C ILE A 385 30.20 -5.20 -4.00
N THR A 386 31.11 -6.16 -4.04
CA THR A 386 31.85 -6.65 -2.87
C THR A 386 33.34 -6.48 -3.10
N GLY A 387 34.04 -5.86 -2.15
CA GLY A 387 35.49 -5.60 -2.24
C GLY A 387 36.19 -5.75 -0.90
N LYS A 388 37.52 -5.83 -0.94
CA LYS A 388 38.35 -5.76 0.27
C LYS A 388 38.40 -4.32 0.78
N ALA A 389 38.77 -4.14 2.05
CA ALA A 389 38.96 -2.82 2.63
C ALA A 389 40.18 -2.06 2.05
N ALA A 390 41.14 -2.78 1.45
CA ALA A 390 42.32 -2.22 0.79
C ALA A 390 42.00 -1.69 -0.61
N ASP A 391 42.92 -0.91 -1.18
CA ASP A 391 42.81 -0.46 -2.58
C ASP A 391 42.85 -1.66 -3.54
N GLY A 392 42.06 -1.58 -4.61
CA GLY A 392 41.99 -2.59 -5.64
C GLY A 392 40.59 -2.78 -6.22
N ASP A 393 40.48 -3.76 -7.10
CA ASP A 393 39.22 -4.08 -7.78
C ASP A 393 38.21 -4.71 -6.83
N ALA A 394 36.94 -4.39 -7.05
CA ALA A 394 35.80 -5.00 -6.41
C ALA A 394 35.08 -5.94 -7.38
N THR A 395 34.44 -6.97 -6.83
CA THR A 395 33.65 -7.92 -7.59
C THR A 395 32.22 -7.42 -7.71
N VAL A 396 31.66 -7.51 -8.92
CA VAL A 396 30.25 -7.27 -9.17
C VAL A 396 29.53 -8.61 -9.21
N ASP A 397 28.54 -8.79 -8.33
CA ASP A 397 27.74 -10.01 -8.28
C ASP A 397 26.84 -10.11 -9.54
N PRO A 398 26.28 -11.31 -9.84
CA PRO A 398 25.32 -11.46 -10.92
C PRO A 398 24.20 -10.42 -10.84
N ILE A 399 23.96 -9.72 -11.95
CA ILE A 399 23.01 -8.61 -12.01
C ILE A 399 21.64 -9.17 -12.34
N ALA A 400 20.64 -8.82 -11.54
CA ALA A 400 19.26 -9.18 -11.84
C ALA A 400 18.81 -8.53 -13.17
N PRO A 401 18.07 -9.23 -14.04
CA PRO A 401 17.59 -8.68 -15.31
C PRO A 401 16.74 -7.39 -15.23
N TRP A 402 16.28 -7.03 -14.04
CA TRP A 402 15.47 -5.85 -13.74
C TRP A 402 16.19 -4.83 -12.85
N ALA A 403 17.51 -4.91 -12.72
CA ALA A 403 18.30 -4.03 -11.85
C ALA A 403 18.13 -2.53 -12.15
N PHE A 404 17.66 -2.18 -13.35
CA PHE A 404 17.40 -0.79 -13.78
C PHE A 404 15.91 -0.46 -13.97
N GLY A 405 14.99 -1.34 -13.54
CA GLY A 405 13.53 -1.12 -13.55
C GLY A 405 12.74 -2.14 -14.37
N SER A 406 11.40 -2.12 -14.23
CA SER A 406 10.48 -3.10 -14.86
C SER A 406 10.47 -3.07 -16.38
N GLY A 407 10.84 -1.94 -16.99
CA GLY A 407 11.03 -1.84 -18.44
C GLY A 407 12.37 -2.40 -18.93
N TYR A 408 13.35 -2.60 -18.05
CA TYR A 408 14.73 -2.88 -18.42
C TYR A 408 15.08 -4.36 -18.55
N ALA A 409 14.09 -5.26 -18.46
CA ALA A 409 14.26 -6.71 -18.54
C ALA A 409 15.22 -7.14 -19.67
N ALA A 410 16.48 -7.40 -19.30
CA ALA A 410 17.56 -7.76 -20.22
C ALA A 410 18.59 -8.64 -19.49
N VAL A 411 19.39 -9.38 -20.26
CA VAL A 411 20.56 -10.07 -19.70
C VAL A 411 21.69 -9.06 -19.55
N PHE A 412 22.13 -8.84 -18.31
CA PHE A 412 23.25 -7.95 -18.00
C PHE A 412 24.48 -8.78 -17.65
N GLU A 413 25.56 -8.56 -18.39
CA GLU A 413 26.86 -9.15 -18.13
C GLU A 413 27.55 -8.39 -17.00
N SER A 414 27.78 -9.04 -15.85
CA SER A 414 28.41 -8.40 -14.68
C SER A 414 29.83 -7.93 -14.95
N LYS A 415 30.56 -8.61 -15.83
CA LYS A 415 31.93 -8.25 -16.26
C LYS A 415 32.04 -6.89 -16.96
N GLU A 416 30.94 -6.39 -17.52
CA GLU A 416 30.90 -5.08 -18.18
C GLU A 416 30.77 -3.93 -17.17
N ILE A 417 30.42 -4.24 -15.91
CA ILE A 417 30.47 -3.29 -14.80
C ILE A 417 31.82 -3.43 -14.11
N GLN A 418 32.54 -2.30 -14.02
CA GLN A 418 33.80 -2.24 -13.29
C GLN A 418 33.58 -1.53 -11.97
N ALA A 419 34.18 -2.04 -10.90
CA ALA A 419 34.17 -1.37 -9.62
C ALA A 419 35.55 -1.44 -8.97
N SER A 420 36.00 -0.34 -8.38
CA SER A 420 37.29 -0.29 -7.69
C SER A 420 37.27 0.64 -6.50
N LEU A 421 37.98 0.24 -5.45
CA LEU A 421 38.18 1.04 -4.25
C LEU A 421 39.59 1.63 -4.27
N SER A 422 39.71 2.93 -4.01
CA SER A 422 40.98 3.65 -4.02
C SER A 422 41.09 4.64 -2.86
N SER A 423 42.32 4.97 -2.48
CA SER A 423 42.60 6.06 -1.53
C SER A 423 42.85 7.36 -2.27
N SER A 424 42.19 8.44 -1.85
CA SER A 424 42.54 9.78 -2.27
C SER A 424 43.74 10.31 -1.48
N ALA A 425 44.45 11.29 -2.05
CA ALA A 425 45.60 11.93 -1.40
C ALA A 425 45.28 12.57 -0.03
N GLY A 426 44.01 12.92 0.23
CA GLY A 426 43.53 13.44 1.51
C GLY A 426 43.09 12.37 2.52
N GLY A 427 43.37 11.09 2.26
CA GLY A 427 42.99 9.98 3.15
C GLY A 427 41.54 9.50 3.03
N GLY A 428 40.71 10.15 2.20
CA GLY A 428 39.35 9.70 1.91
C GLY A 428 39.35 8.45 1.03
N ARG A 429 38.42 7.52 1.27
CA ARG A 429 38.17 6.34 0.42
C ARG A 429 37.24 6.70 -0.74
N ARG A 430 37.54 6.23 -1.95
CA ARG A 430 36.72 6.43 -3.15
C ARG A 430 36.37 5.08 -3.78
N LEU A 431 35.09 4.77 -3.82
CA LEU A 431 34.53 3.68 -4.63
C LEU A 431 34.13 4.25 -5.99
N THR A 432 34.70 3.70 -7.06
CA THR A 432 34.34 4.04 -8.45
C THR A 432 33.53 2.89 -9.02
N ILE A 433 32.39 3.18 -9.64
CA ILE A 433 31.53 2.20 -10.32
C ILE A 433 31.32 2.70 -11.75
N THR A 434 31.68 1.88 -12.73
CA THR A 434 31.50 2.16 -14.16
C THR A 434 30.42 1.26 -14.71
N LEU A 435 29.36 1.86 -15.25
CA LEU A 435 28.24 1.17 -15.88
C LEU A 435 28.24 1.42 -17.41
N PRO A 436 28.04 0.39 -18.25
CA PRO A 436 27.87 0.57 -19.69
C PRO A 436 26.63 1.40 -20.01
N LYS A 437 26.78 2.38 -20.91
CA LYS A 437 25.63 3.19 -21.35
C LYS A 437 24.53 2.39 -22.03
N SER A 438 24.89 1.31 -22.71
CA SER A 438 23.95 0.36 -23.32
C SER A 438 23.01 -0.32 -22.32
N TYR A 439 23.33 -0.35 -21.02
CA TYR A 439 22.43 -0.96 -20.03
C TYR A 439 21.23 -0.06 -19.69
N LEU A 440 21.33 1.23 -20.02
CA LEU A 440 20.26 2.23 -19.87
C LEU A 440 19.57 2.52 -21.22
N TYR A 441 19.37 1.48 -22.05
CA TYR A 441 18.92 1.59 -23.44
C TYR A 441 17.53 2.20 -23.69
N ARG A 442 16.66 2.31 -22.67
CA ARG A 442 15.33 2.94 -22.86
C ARG A 442 15.35 4.46 -22.71
N HIS A 443 16.48 5.04 -22.31
CA HIS A 443 16.57 6.48 -22.09
C HIS A 443 17.75 7.07 -22.85
N GLU A 444 17.48 8.17 -23.55
CA GLU A 444 18.52 9.04 -24.04
C GLU A 444 19.04 9.88 -22.87
N TRP A 445 20.35 9.99 -22.73
CA TRP A 445 20.97 10.79 -21.69
C TRP A 445 22.14 11.60 -22.25
N ALA A 446 22.10 12.89 -21.94
CA ALA A 446 23.06 13.90 -22.34
C ALA A 446 23.77 14.45 -21.09
N LEU A 447 25.10 14.40 -21.10
CA LEU A 447 25.92 15.02 -20.05
C LEU A 447 25.85 16.54 -20.16
N GLY A 448 25.82 17.22 -19.02
CA GLY A 448 25.63 18.67 -18.92
C GLY A 448 24.16 19.11 -19.03
N ASN A 449 23.22 18.19 -19.18
CA ASN A 449 21.79 18.49 -19.23
C ASN A 449 21.14 18.19 -17.87
N GLY A 450 20.66 19.24 -17.18
CA GLY A 450 19.94 19.08 -15.90
C GLY A 450 18.63 18.29 -16.02
N ASN A 451 18.08 18.13 -17.22
CA ASN A 451 16.88 17.33 -17.49
C ASN A 451 17.20 15.86 -17.78
N SER A 452 18.48 15.49 -17.92
CA SER A 452 18.90 14.09 -18.01
C SER A 452 19.27 13.58 -16.61
N GLN A 453 18.63 12.49 -16.19
CA GLN A 453 18.63 12.04 -14.80
C GLN A 453 18.78 10.54 -14.64
N LEU A 454 19.32 10.16 -13.48
CA LEU A 454 19.40 8.79 -13.02
C LEU A 454 18.79 8.69 -11.62
N GLY A 455 17.85 7.78 -11.43
CA GLY A 455 17.42 7.37 -10.10
C GLY A 455 18.45 6.42 -9.49
N LEU A 456 18.93 6.69 -8.29
CA LEU A 456 19.85 5.82 -7.56
C LEU A 456 19.56 5.78 -6.07
N ASN A 457 19.79 4.61 -5.47
CA ASN A 457 19.89 4.48 -4.03
C ASN A 457 21.13 3.64 -3.72
N VAL A 458 21.90 4.05 -2.72
CA VAL A 458 23.19 3.43 -2.40
C VAL A 458 23.16 2.96 -0.96
N ARG A 459 23.44 1.67 -0.76
CA ARG A 459 23.82 1.08 0.53
C ARG A 459 25.30 0.77 0.52
N PHE A 460 25.98 1.14 1.60
CA PHE A 460 27.35 0.76 1.90
C PHE A 460 27.39 -0.02 3.23
N ASN A 461 27.89 -1.25 3.20
CA ASN A 461 28.15 -2.04 4.41
C ASN A 461 29.65 -2.01 4.73
N GLY A 462 30.01 -1.59 5.94
CA GLY A 462 31.40 -1.55 6.37
C GLY A 462 31.56 -1.44 7.89
N GLY A 463 32.46 -2.24 8.47
CA GLY A 463 32.74 -2.22 9.91
C GLY A 463 31.55 -2.68 10.77
N GLY A 464 30.71 -3.59 10.26
CA GLY A 464 29.50 -4.08 10.95
C GLY A 464 28.35 -3.06 10.98
N ARG A 465 28.42 -2.01 10.17
CA ARG A 465 27.38 -0.99 10.04
C ARG A 465 26.97 -0.81 8.58
N ASP A 466 25.72 -0.46 8.40
CA ASP A 466 25.13 -0.16 7.11
C ASP A 466 24.85 1.34 6.99
N TYR A 467 25.19 1.91 5.84
CA TYR A 467 25.07 3.34 5.52
C TYR A 467 24.31 3.52 4.20
N PHE A 468 23.50 4.58 4.09
CA PHE A 468 22.61 4.84 2.98
C PHE A 468 22.70 6.28 2.51
N LEU A 469 22.57 6.49 1.19
CA LEU A 469 22.44 7.82 0.61
C LEU A 469 21.11 8.47 0.95
N THR A 470 20.02 7.74 0.72
CA THR A 470 18.67 8.09 1.16
C THR A 470 17.93 6.84 1.61
N ARG A 471 17.12 6.96 2.65
CA ARG A 471 16.26 5.88 3.13
C ARG A 471 14.81 6.31 3.00
N SER A 472 14.06 5.69 2.10
CA SER A 472 12.60 5.84 2.07
C SER A 472 11.96 5.10 3.25
N ARG A 473 10.76 5.53 3.68
CA ARG A 473 9.96 4.72 4.61
C ARG A 473 9.25 3.56 3.90
N ARG A 474 9.19 3.57 2.56
CA ARG A 474 8.66 2.47 1.73
C ARG A 474 9.70 1.35 1.56
N GLN A 475 9.30 0.26 0.91
CA GLN A 475 10.19 -0.89 0.65
C GLN A 475 11.48 -0.48 -0.09
N GLY A 476 12.59 -1.14 0.22
CA GLY A 476 13.93 -0.78 -0.28
C GLY A 476 14.12 -0.81 -1.81
N ASP A 477 13.25 -1.52 -2.53
CA ASP A 477 13.28 -1.64 -4.00
C ASP A 477 12.29 -0.69 -4.71
N ASP A 478 11.64 0.23 -4.00
CA ASP A 478 10.67 1.14 -4.60
C ASP A 478 11.37 2.15 -5.53
N ALA A 479 11.05 2.08 -6.84
CA ALA A 479 11.60 2.98 -7.84
C ALA A 479 11.17 4.44 -7.61
N GLU A 480 9.97 4.66 -7.03
CA GLU A 480 9.51 5.98 -6.67
C GLU A 480 10.34 6.57 -5.51
N SER A 481 11.07 5.72 -4.77
CA SER A 481 11.89 6.04 -3.61
C SER A 481 13.38 6.36 -3.91
N LEU A 482 13.81 6.33 -5.17
CA LEU A 482 15.21 6.58 -5.59
C LEU A 482 15.64 8.05 -5.48
N SER A 483 16.86 8.35 -5.02
CA SER A 483 17.43 9.70 -5.15
C SER A 483 17.66 10.03 -6.62
N VAL A 484 17.44 11.28 -7.00
CA VAL A 484 17.72 11.74 -8.37
C VAL A 484 19.11 12.34 -8.45
N LEU A 485 19.93 11.77 -9.32
CA LEU A 485 21.19 12.33 -9.79
C LEU A 485 20.95 13.01 -11.13
N GLU A 486 21.25 14.30 -11.19
CA GLU A 486 21.24 15.06 -12.42
C GLU A 486 22.60 14.97 -13.09
N LEU A 487 22.58 14.80 -14.41
CA LEU A 487 23.79 14.70 -15.22
C LEU A 487 24.36 16.09 -15.53
N THR A 488 24.56 16.89 -14.49
CA THR A 488 25.13 18.25 -14.53
C THR A 488 26.18 18.42 -13.42
N ASP A 489 27.15 19.28 -13.68
CA ASP A 489 28.29 19.55 -12.80
C ASP A 489 27.91 20.34 -11.55
N LYS A 490 26.77 21.05 -11.57
CA LYS A 490 26.31 21.94 -10.51
C LYS A 490 24.96 21.49 -9.96
N PRO A 491 24.74 21.52 -8.63
CA PRO A 491 23.42 21.30 -8.06
C PRO A 491 22.40 22.31 -8.61
N THR A 492 21.20 21.84 -8.93
CA THR A 492 20.07 22.70 -9.29
C THR A 492 19.17 22.95 -8.06
N GLN A 493 18.14 23.80 -8.22
CA GLN A 493 17.10 24.00 -7.21
C GLN A 493 15.99 22.93 -7.30
N ARG A 494 16.23 21.81 -7.98
CA ARG A 494 15.22 20.79 -8.24
C ARG A 494 15.08 19.82 -7.08
N TRP A 495 13.84 19.45 -6.86
CA TRP A 495 13.41 18.52 -5.83
C TRP A 495 12.62 17.40 -6.46
N THR A 496 12.83 16.21 -5.91
CA THR A 496 11.90 15.10 -6.01
C THR A 496 10.98 15.18 -4.79
N VAL A 497 9.68 15.24 -5.04
CA VAL A 497 8.65 15.37 -4.01
C VAL A 497 7.79 14.13 -4.00
N ARG A 498 7.45 13.63 -2.82
CA ARG A 498 6.70 12.39 -2.61
C ARG A 498 5.68 12.58 -1.52
N VAL A 499 4.53 11.93 -1.65
CA VAL A 499 3.49 11.90 -0.63
C VAL A 499 3.48 10.50 0.00
N GLU A 500 3.73 10.44 1.31
CA GLU A 500 3.68 9.23 2.16
C GLU A 500 2.34 9.12 2.88
#